data_AF-A0A7S4PA79-F1
#
_entry.id   AF-A0A7S4PA79-F1
#
_cell.length_a   1.000
_cell.length_b   1.000
_cell.length_c   1.000
_cell.angle_alpha   90.00
_cell.angle_beta   90.00
_cell.angle_gamma   90.00
#
_symmetry.space_group_name_H-M   'P 1'
#
loop_
_entity.id
_entity.type
_entity.pdbx_description
1 polymer ?
#
loop_
_entity_poly.entity_id
_entity_poly.type
_entity_poly.pdbx_seq_one_letter_code
_entity_poly.pdbx_strand_id
1 'polypeptide(L)'
;MEESDAKLFLLPRDARALHPEPRNTQVATFNSTWRLTANLSLKVKAYKYTENPGHRKLKQVVKTAEGTAAINKDVERIVEEDGGRRELTREETLRSYVYGQDLIPISKQDEEKMTLESEPELSLLAFIKREHCYQHLLLSHTDVLLPQEGSQTVFFALVKAMQDSDRVAIVRWQKKRKQLLALYVLFPHVEGSSAQLYACQIPWKRDLRPVRVVASSSLAMSERQEEAVKNLIRKMRVDEEEGSEAALGVKREREEGKESATKKRLCSLYDFKEKRDPARVAMDEAILAKARGEEVKEPEEKQCLLPDARRWKEAKDAVEEVRSAFTIKWIETKKSKQDDRSR
;
A
#
# COMPACT_ATOMS: atom_id res chain seq x y z
N MET A 1 -23.41 -15.88 30.56
CA MET A 1 -22.98 -14.80 31.47
C MET A 1 -21.49 -14.95 31.72
N GLU A 2 -20.63 -14.02 31.34
CA GLU A 2 -20.66 -13.19 30.13
C GLU A 2 -19.22 -12.76 29.83
N GLU A 3 -18.89 -12.52 28.57
CA GLU A 3 -17.51 -12.23 28.15
C GLU A 3 -17.11 -10.82 28.59
N SER A 4 -16.28 -10.73 29.63
CA SER A 4 -15.56 -9.50 29.99
C SER A 4 -14.15 -9.48 29.38
N ASP A 5 -13.66 -8.26 29.12
CA ASP A 5 -12.30 -7.90 28.74
C ASP A 5 -11.80 -8.21 27.32
N ALA A 6 -12.56 -7.72 26.34
CA ALA A 6 -12.05 -7.34 25.02
C ALA A 6 -12.23 -5.83 24.74
N LYS A 7 -11.71 -4.95 25.62
CA LYS A 7 -11.66 -3.48 25.39
C LYS A 7 -10.58 -3.10 24.37
N LEU A 8 -10.78 -3.49 23.11
CA LEU A 8 -10.03 -2.96 21.97
C LEU A 8 -10.60 -1.59 21.55
N PHE A 9 -9.70 -0.60 21.49
CA PHE A 9 -9.86 0.76 20.97
C PHE A 9 -11.18 1.06 20.23
N LEU A 10 -12.15 1.62 20.95
CA LEU A 10 -13.39 2.12 20.37
C LEU A 10 -13.18 3.57 19.89
N LEU A 11 -13.06 3.73 18.56
CA LEU A 11 -13.34 4.99 17.87
C LEU A 11 -14.78 5.45 18.17
N PRO A 12 -15.07 6.77 18.08
CA PRO A 12 -16.40 7.33 18.36
C PRO A 12 -17.53 6.59 17.64
N ARG A 13 -18.64 6.34 18.36
CA ARG A 13 -19.70 5.41 17.93
C ARG A 13 -20.44 5.86 16.67
N ASP A 14 -20.51 7.16 16.41
CA ASP A 14 -21.51 7.72 15.49
C ASP A 14 -21.15 7.57 14.01
N ALA A 15 -19.85 7.52 13.67
CA ALA A 15 -19.40 7.26 12.30
C ALA A 15 -19.59 5.79 11.87
N ARG A 16 -19.64 4.85 12.82
CA ARG A 16 -19.78 3.41 12.55
C ARG A 16 -21.21 2.97 12.22
N ALA A 17 -22.20 3.79 12.54
CA ALA A 17 -23.62 3.43 12.40
C ALA A 17 -24.13 3.45 10.95
N LEU A 18 -23.60 4.35 10.10
CA LEU A 18 -24.06 4.50 8.71
C LEU A 18 -23.45 3.47 7.74
N HIS A 19 -22.21 3.03 8.01
CA HIS A 19 -21.51 2.02 7.23
C HIS A 19 -20.72 1.10 8.16
N PRO A 20 -21.28 -0.04 8.60
CA PRO A 20 -20.54 -0.98 9.43
C PRO A 20 -19.29 -1.47 8.68
N GLU A 21 -18.14 -1.42 9.35
CA GLU A 21 -16.91 -2.04 8.84
C GLU A 21 -17.21 -3.51 8.49
N PRO A 22 -16.84 -4.00 7.29
CA PRO A 22 -17.08 -5.41 6.96
C PRO A 22 -16.33 -6.26 7.98
N ARG A 23 -17.03 -7.20 8.64
CA ARG A 23 -16.44 -8.10 9.65
C ARG A 23 -15.15 -8.71 9.11
N ASN A 24 -14.02 -8.16 9.55
CA ASN A 24 -12.72 -8.47 8.96
C ASN A 24 -12.20 -9.77 9.61
N THR A 25 -12.68 -10.90 9.11
CA THR A 25 -12.13 -12.22 9.43
C THR A 25 -10.71 -12.31 8.86
N GLN A 26 -9.74 -11.85 9.66
CA GLN A 26 -8.33 -11.82 9.27
C GLN A 26 -7.81 -13.24 9.01
N VAL A 27 -7.67 -13.60 7.74
CA VAL A 27 -7.08 -14.87 7.32
C VAL A 27 -5.56 -14.78 7.40
N ALA A 28 -4.93 -15.70 8.13
CA ALA A 28 -3.48 -15.78 8.19
C ALA A 28 -2.91 -16.09 6.79
N THR A 29 -1.97 -15.26 6.30
CA THR A 29 -1.28 -15.45 5.01
C THR A 29 -0.19 -16.51 5.09
N PHE A 30 0.31 -16.78 6.29
CA PHE A 30 1.32 -17.78 6.60
C PHE A 30 1.11 -18.31 8.02
N ASN A 31 1.24 -19.61 8.20
CA ASN A 31 1.07 -20.30 9.49
C ASN A 31 2.06 -21.46 9.53
N SER A 32 3.28 -21.20 9.99
CA SER A 32 4.39 -22.16 10.01
C SER A 32 5.49 -21.68 10.98
N THR A 33 6.66 -22.33 10.94
CA THR A 33 7.82 -21.95 11.75
C THR A 33 8.68 -20.88 11.05
N TRP A 34 9.17 -19.93 11.85
CA TRP A 34 10.29 -19.07 11.53
C TRP A 34 11.58 -19.76 12.00
N ARG A 35 12.44 -20.13 11.06
CA ARG A 35 13.77 -20.68 11.32
C ARG A 35 14.75 -19.54 11.56
N LEU A 36 15.23 -19.40 12.80
CA LEU A 36 16.23 -18.40 13.19
C LEU A 36 17.66 -18.93 12.98
N THR A 37 17.89 -20.18 13.37
CA THR A 37 19.14 -20.91 13.12
C THR A 37 18.81 -22.36 12.75
N ALA A 38 19.81 -23.21 12.51
CA ALA A 38 19.60 -24.64 12.30
C ALA A 38 18.86 -25.32 13.47
N ASN A 39 19.10 -24.86 14.70
CA ASN A 39 18.58 -25.47 15.93
C ASN A 39 17.46 -24.67 16.61
N LEU A 40 17.25 -23.40 16.23
CA LEU A 40 16.25 -22.53 16.83
C LEU A 40 15.16 -22.18 15.81
N SER A 41 13.92 -22.54 16.12
CA SER A 41 12.74 -22.15 15.36
C SER A 41 11.59 -21.71 16.27
N LEU A 42 10.79 -20.76 15.80
CA LEU A 42 9.63 -20.20 16.51
C LEU A 42 8.37 -20.42 15.68
N LYS A 43 7.25 -20.76 16.31
CA LYS A 43 5.96 -20.83 15.61
C LYS A 43 5.37 -19.43 15.48
N VAL A 44 5.04 -19.01 14.25
CA VAL A 44 4.51 -17.67 13.96
C VAL A 44 3.29 -17.73 13.03
N LYS A 45 2.44 -16.71 13.08
CA LYS A 45 1.39 -16.46 12.08
C LYS A 45 1.66 -15.10 11.45
N ALA A 46 1.51 -15.00 10.14
CA ALA A 46 1.50 -13.72 9.45
C ALA A 46 0.09 -13.35 9.00
N TYR A 47 -0.22 -12.06 9.09
CA TYR A 47 -1.48 -11.46 8.65
C TYR A 47 -1.14 -10.26 7.76
N LYS A 48 -2.02 -9.90 6.81
CA LYS A 48 -1.83 -8.64 6.08
C LYS A 48 -2.08 -7.47 7.02
N TYR A 49 -1.13 -6.55 7.10
CA TYR A 49 -1.29 -5.30 7.83
C TYR A 49 -1.80 -4.19 6.90
N THR A 50 -1.27 -4.12 5.67
CA THR A 50 -1.81 -3.29 4.59
C THR A 50 -2.30 -4.15 3.43
N GLU A 51 -3.38 -3.74 2.78
CA GLU A 51 -3.85 -4.30 1.52
C GLU A 51 -4.57 -3.21 0.74
N ASN A 52 -4.29 -3.07 -0.56
CA ASN A 52 -5.07 -2.19 -1.43
C ASN A 52 -6.46 -2.81 -1.62
N PRO A 53 -7.56 -2.15 -1.18
CA PRO A 53 -8.89 -2.75 -1.20
C PRO A 53 -9.43 -2.80 -2.64
N GLY A 54 -9.19 -3.91 -3.33
CA GLY A 54 -9.70 -4.13 -4.69
C GLY A 54 -11.23 -4.06 -4.77
N HIS A 55 -11.75 -3.38 -5.79
CA HIS A 55 -13.19 -3.34 -6.07
C HIS A 55 -13.70 -4.70 -6.56
N ARG A 56 -14.98 -5.01 -6.28
CA ARG A 56 -15.61 -6.23 -6.81
C ARG A 56 -15.73 -6.12 -8.33
N LYS A 57 -15.40 -7.20 -9.05
CA LYS A 57 -15.48 -7.24 -10.52
C LYS A 57 -16.93 -7.04 -10.97
N LEU A 58 -17.17 -6.01 -11.78
CA LEU A 58 -18.46 -5.81 -12.45
C LEU A 58 -18.66 -6.86 -13.54
N LYS A 59 -19.87 -7.41 -13.64
CA LYS A 59 -20.27 -8.30 -14.73
C LYS A 59 -20.87 -7.48 -15.87
N GLN A 60 -20.50 -7.81 -17.11
CA GLN A 60 -21.19 -7.26 -18.28
C GLN A 60 -22.48 -8.06 -18.52
N VAL A 61 -23.58 -7.34 -18.75
CA VAL A 61 -24.92 -7.88 -18.99
C VAL A 61 -25.57 -7.12 -20.14
N VAL A 62 -26.38 -7.81 -20.95
CA VAL A 62 -27.21 -7.20 -21.98
C VAL A 62 -28.61 -6.96 -21.40
N LYS A 63 -29.20 -5.81 -21.71
CA LYS A 63 -30.62 -5.53 -21.46
C LYS A 63 -31.43 -6.06 -22.64
N THR A 64 -32.25 -7.07 -22.39
CA THR A 64 -33.25 -7.62 -23.32
C THR A 64 -34.64 -7.19 -22.83
N ALA A 65 -35.66 -7.23 -23.68
CA ALA A 65 -37.04 -6.85 -23.31
C ALA A 65 -37.60 -7.62 -22.09
N GLU A 66 -37.13 -8.85 -21.87
CA GLU A 66 -37.60 -9.74 -20.80
C GLU A 66 -36.67 -9.78 -19.56
N GLY A 67 -35.55 -9.06 -19.57
CA GLY A 67 -34.62 -9.02 -18.44
C GLY A 67 -33.15 -8.78 -18.80
N THR A 68 -32.25 -9.14 -17.87
CA THR A 68 -30.80 -9.04 -18.07
C THR A 68 -30.17 -10.40 -18.38
N ALA A 69 -29.55 -10.53 -19.56
CA ALA A 69 -28.82 -11.74 -19.97
C ALA A 69 -27.31 -11.61 -19.70
N ALA A 70 -26.64 -12.73 -19.40
CA ALA A 70 -25.19 -12.79 -19.24
C ALA A 70 -24.48 -12.96 -20.60
N ILE A 71 -23.33 -12.31 -20.77
CA ILE A 71 -22.53 -12.40 -22.00
C ILE A 71 -21.50 -13.51 -21.87
N ASN A 72 -21.59 -14.53 -22.74
CA ASN A 72 -20.49 -15.46 -22.99
C ASN A 72 -19.47 -14.79 -23.92
N LYS A 73 -18.18 -14.99 -23.64
CA LYS A 73 -17.07 -14.42 -24.43
C LYS A 73 -16.17 -15.54 -24.91
N ASP A 74 -16.29 -15.87 -26.18
CA ASP A 74 -15.35 -16.74 -26.85
C ASP A 74 -14.18 -15.93 -27.42
N VAL A 75 -13.03 -16.58 -27.51
CA VAL A 75 -11.76 -15.96 -27.94
C VAL A 75 -11.14 -16.86 -29.00
N GLU A 76 -11.47 -16.52 -30.24
CA GLU A 76 -10.84 -17.03 -31.45
C GLU A 76 -9.40 -16.53 -31.54
N ARG A 77 -8.54 -17.32 -32.18
CA ARG A 77 -7.15 -16.94 -32.51
C ARG A 77 -7.02 -17.09 -34.00
N ILE A 78 -6.55 -16.05 -34.66
CA ILE A 78 -6.37 -16.00 -36.10
C ILE A 78 -4.90 -15.75 -36.37
N VAL A 79 -4.32 -16.51 -37.29
CA VAL A 79 -3.03 -16.21 -37.91
C VAL A 79 -3.28 -15.69 -39.32
N GLU A 80 -2.54 -14.65 -39.69
CA GLU A 80 -2.47 -14.10 -41.04
C GLU A 80 -1.16 -14.61 -41.67
N GLU A 81 -1.29 -15.39 -42.73
CA GLU A 81 -0.20 -15.83 -43.61
C GLU A 81 -0.45 -15.27 -45.03
N ASP A 82 0.58 -15.29 -45.89
CA ASP A 82 0.62 -14.68 -47.24
C ASP A 82 -0.32 -15.33 -48.27
N GLY A 83 -1.62 -15.39 -47.95
CA GLY A 83 -2.67 -16.04 -48.73
C GLY A 83 -4.02 -16.17 -48.02
N GLY A 84 -4.11 -15.92 -46.70
CA GLY A 84 -5.39 -15.96 -46.00
C GLY A 84 -5.32 -15.90 -44.47
N ARG A 85 -6.51 -15.80 -43.86
CA ARG A 85 -6.71 -15.92 -42.41
C ARG A 85 -7.04 -17.37 -42.05
N ARG A 86 -6.29 -17.96 -41.12
CA ARG A 86 -6.59 -19.28 -40.55
C ARG A 86 -6.92 -19.15 -39.07
N GLU A 87 -8.05 -19.73 -38.66
CA GLU A 87 -8.39 -19.92 -37.26
C GLU A 87 -7.54 -21.03 -36.63
N LEU A 88 -7.01 -20.78 -35.43
CA LEU A 88 -6.23 -21.72 -34.64
C LEU A 88 -7.02 -22.19 -33.42
N THR A 89 -7.03 -23.51 -33.23
CA THR A 89 -7.53 -24.14 -32.02
C THR A 89 -6.58 -23.88 -30.83
N ARG A 90 -7.07 -24.13 -29.61
CA ARG A 90 -6.25 -23.97 -28.39
C ARG A 90 -5.11 -25.00 -28.29
N GLU A 91 -5.19 -26.09 -29.05
CA GLU A 91 -4.24 -27.21 -29.04
C GLU A 91 -3.09 -27.00 -30.01
N GLU A 92 -3.35 -26.34 -31.16
CA GLU A 92 -2.31 -25.87 -32.09
C GLU A 92 -1.45 -24.74 -31.49
N THR A 93 -1.89 -24.08 -30.40
CA THR A 93 -1.15 -22.96 -29.79
C THR A 93 -0.26 -23.37 -28.61
N LEU A 94 1.04 -23.13 -28.75
CA LEU A 94 2.03 -23.24 -27.67
C LEU A 94 2.35 -21.86 -27.05
N ARG A 95 2.88 -21.84 -25.82
CA ARG A 95 3.47 -20.64 -25.22
C ARG A 95 4.90 -20.47 -25.70
N SER A 96 5.29 -19.25 -26.03
CA SER A 96 6.67 -18.86 -26.28
C SER A 96 7.12 -17.75 -25.34
N TYR A 97 8.41 -17.73 -25.04
CA TYR A 97 9.06 -16.72 -24.21
C TYR A 97 10.12 -16.01 -25.05
N VAL A 98 10.15 -14.68 -25.00
CA VAL A 98 11.15 -13.87 -25.70
C VAL A 98 12.48 -13.96 -24.95
N TYR A 99 13.53 -14.40 -25.63
CA TYR A 99 14.90 -14.41 -25.13
C TYR A 99 15.81 -13.62 -26.07
N GLY A 100 16.02 -12.34 -25.76
CA GLY A 100 16.73 -11.43 -26.65
C GLY A 100 15.91 -11.15 -27.91
N GLN A 101 16.35 -11.68 -29.05
CA GLN A 101 15.63 -11.61 -30.33
C GLN A 101 14.83 -12.89 -30.63
N ASP A 102 15.15 -14.00 -29.95
CA ASP A 102 14.58 -15.31 -30.25
C ASP A 102 13.26 -15.55 -29.50
N LEU A 103 12.35 -16.29 -30.13
CA LEU A 103 11.12 -16.80 -29.50
C LEU A 103 11.31 -18.27 -29.15
N ILE A 104 11.43 -18.58 -27.86
CA ILE A 104 11.63 -19.94 -27.37
C ILE A 104 10.27 -20.58 -27.04
N PRO A 105 9.80 -21.58 -27.80
CA PRO A 105 8.60 -22.34 -27.48
C PRO A 105 8.82 -23.25 -26.26
N ILE A 106 7.91 -23.22 -25.29
CA ILE A 106 7.95 -24.09 -24.09
C ILE A 106 6.56 -24.74 -23.88
N SER A 107 6.54 -26.06 -23.75
CA SER A 107 5.30 -26.80 -23.48
C SER A 107 4.87 -26.62 -22.02
N LYS A 108 3.56 -26.74 -21.73
CA LYS A 108 3.06 -26.65 -20.34
C LYS A 108 3.65 -27.72 -19.42
N GLN A 109 3.96 -28.91 -19.96
CA GLN A 109 4.55 -30.01 -19.19
C GLN A 109 5.99 -29.68 -18.80
N ASP A 110 6.72 -29.01 -19.69
CA ASP A 110 8.11 -28.63 -19.44
C ASP A 110 8.19 -27.35 -18.59
N GLU A 111 7.26 -26.40 -18.77
CA GLU A 111 7.06 -25.26 -17.86
C GLU A 111 6.87 -25.73 -16.40
N GLU A 112 6.06 -26.78 -16.16
CA GLU A 112 5.87 -27.34 -14.83
C GLU A 112 7.10 -28.08 -14.28
N LYS A 113 7.82 -28.86 -15.11
CA LYS A 113 9.08 -29.53 -14.70
C LYS A 113 10.22 -28.54 -14.41
N MET A 114 10.28 -27.42 -15.14
CA MET A 114 11.28 -26.36 -14.95
C MET A 114 10.94 -25.43 -13.78
N THR A 115 9.69 -25.43 -13.30
CA THR A 115 9.27 -24.62 -12.16
C THR A 115 9.88 -25.15 -10.86
N LEU A 116 10.58 -24.28 -10.12
CA LEU A 116 11.23 -24.64 -8.86
C LEU A 116 10.24 -25.15 -7.80
N GLU A 117 10.27 -26.47 -7.57
CA GLU A 117 9.60 -27.10 -6.43
C GLU A 117 10.14 -26.51 -5.12
N SER A 118 9.23 -26.00 -4.30
CA SER A 118 9.59 -25.17 -3.14
C SER A 118 8.41 -25.09 -2.17
N GLU A 119 8.72 -25.16 -0.87
CA GLU A 119 7.75 -25.20 0.23
C GLU A 119 7.63 -23.87 0.98
N PRO A 120 6.54 -23.62 1.73
CA PRO A 120 6.40 -22.43 2.57
C PRO A 120 7.43 -22.39 3.72
N GLU A 121 8.52 -21.66 3.52
CA GLU A 121 9.58 -21.45 4.51
C GLU A 121 9.72 -19.96 4.87
N LEU A 122 10.00 -19.68 6.14
CA LEU A 122 10.48 -18.39 6.62
C LEU A 122 11.81 -18.61 7.35
N SER A 123 12.92 -18.16 6.76
CA SER A 123 14.27 -18.35 7.29
C SER A 123 15.04 -17.04 7.42
N LEU A 124 15.69 -16.85 8.57
CA LEU A 124 16.57 -15.72 8.85
C LEU A 124 17.85 -15.81 8.01
N LEU A 125 18.25 -14.68 7.41
CA LEU A 125 19.52 -14.55 6.69
C LEU A 125 20.53 -13.73 7.48
N ALA A 126 20.14 -12.55 7.98
CA ALA A 126 21.03 -11.64 8.70
C ALA A 126 20.27 -10.63 9.56
N PHE A 127 20.95 -10.03 10.53
CA PHE A 127 20.53 -8.80 11.19
C PHE A 127 21.38 -7.62 10.71
N ILE A 128 20.73 -6.59 10.18
CA ILE A 128 21.39 -5.34 9.78
C ILE A 128 20.88 -4.19 10.64
N LYS A 129 21.66 -3.10 10.74
CA LYS A 129 21.18 -1.86 11.37
C LYS A 129 20.04 -1.25 10.55
N ARG A 130 19.09 -0.58 11.21
CA ARG A 130 17.97 0.11 10.57
C ARG A 130 18.41 1.17 9.56
N GLU A 131 19.52 1.86 9.81
CA GLU A 131 20.08 2.90 8.92
C GLU A 131 20.36 2.43 7.48
N HIS A 132 20.59 1.13 7.26
CA HIS A 132 20.82 0.57 5.92
C HIS A 132 19.51 0.20 5.17
N CYS A 133 18.34 0.31 5.82
CA CYS A 133 17.04 0.01 5.22
C CYS A 133 16.32 1.30 4.82
N TYR A 134 16.59 1.79 3.61
CA TYR A 134 15.88 2.93 3.06
C TYR A 134 14.42 2.60 2.73
N GLN A 135 13.49 3.43 3.19
CA GLN A 135 12.05 3.25 2.98
C GLN A 135 11.66 3.19 1.49
N HIS A 136 12.36 3.90 0.61
CA HIS A 136 12.12 3.88 -0.83
C HIS A 136 12.49 2.55 -1.53
N LEU A 137 13.20 1.65 -0.83
CA LEU A 137 13.48 0.29 -1.30
C LEU A 137 12.42 -0.73 -0.87
N LEU A 138 11.41 -0.33 -0.09
CA LEU A 138 10.37 -1.26 0.34
C LEU A 138 9.34 -1.47 -0.77
N LEU A 139 8.98 -2.73 -1.00
CA LEU A 139 8.04 -3.16 -2.04
C LEU A 139 6.79 -3.80 -1.41
N SER A 140 5.73 -3.85 -2.22
CA SER A 140 4.51 -4.62 -1.96
C SER A 140 3.74 -4.14 -0.72
N HIS A 141 2.86 -4.99 -0.19
CA HIS A 141 2.15 -4.79 1.06
C HIS A 141 3.01 -5.14 2.27
N THR A 142 2.63 -4.60 3.42
CA THR A 142 3.18 -4.97 4.73
C THR A 142 2.37 -6.13 5.31
N ASP A 143 3.03 -7.18 5.74
CA ASP A 143 2.46 -8.18 6.64
C ASP A 143 2.89 -7.90 8.08
N VAL A 144 2.10 -8.34 9.07
CA VAL A 144 2.50 -8.39 10.48
C VAL A 144 2.68 -9.85 10.89
N LEU A 145 3.82 -10.16 11.50
CA LEU A 145 4.11 -11.46 12.11
C LEU A 145 3.84 -11.38 13.61
N LEU A 146 3.08 -12.36 14.10
CA LEU A 146 2.70 -12.54 15.50
C LEU A 146 3.15 -13.93 15.98
N PRO A 147 3.54 -14.08 17.26
CA PRO A 147 3.92 -15.38 17.81
C PRO A 147 2.71 -16.30 17.99
N GLN A 148 2.93 -17.60 17.87
CA GLN A 148 1.98 -18.61 18.34
C GLN A 148 2.23 -18.97 19.81
N GLU A 149 1.28 -19.70 20.39
CA GLU A 149 1.40 -20.31 21.72
C GLU A 149 2.73 -21.10 21.86
N GLY A 150 3.34 -20.98 23.03
CA GLY A 150 4.67 -21.53 23.33
C GLY A 150 5.86 -20.75 22.74
N SER A 151 5.68 -19.87 21.76
CA SER A 151 6.76 -19.04 21.18
C SER A 151 6.76 -17.58 21.64
N GLN A 152 5.75 -17.14 22.40
CA GLN A 152 5.51 -15.74 22.76
C GLN A 152 6.68 -15.09 23.51
N THR A 153 7.19 -15.71 24.58
CA THR A 153 8.27 -15.15 25.42
C THR A 153 9.57 -14.96 24.64
N VAL A 154 9.95 -15.95 23.82
CA VAL A 154 11.18 -15.91 23.00
C VAL A 154 11.04 -14.88 21.87
N PHE A 155 9.86 -14.82 21.25
CA PHE A 155 9.54 -13.80 20.24
C PHE A 155 9.61 -12.38 20.83
N PHE A 156 8.98 -12.14 21.99
CA PHE A 156 9.02 -10.83 22.66
C PHE A 156 10.46 -10.42 23.00
N ALA A 157 11.25 -11.33 23.58
CA ALA A 157 12.66 -11.08 23.88
C ALA A 157 13.48 -10.74 22.63
N LEU A 158 13.26 -11.45 21.53
CA LEU A 158 13.92 -11.18 20.25
C LEU A 158 13.53 -9.83 19.65
N VAL A 159 12.24 -9.52 19.55
CA VAL A 159 11.75 -8.25 18.98
C VAL A 159 12.21 -7.07 19.82
N LYS A 160 12.19 -7.19 21.16
CA LYS A 160 12.72 -6.19 22.07
C LYS A 160 14.23 -5.99 21.86
N ALA A 161 15.03 -7.07 21.81
CA ALA A 161 16.47 -6.97 21.54
C ALA A 161 16.79 -6.34 20.17
N MET A 162 15.97 -6.61 19.14
CA MET A 162 16.08 -5.95 17.84
C MET A 162 15.77 -4.44 17.92
N GLN A 163 14.75 -4.05 18.68
CA GLN A 163 14.38 -2.65 18.88
C GLN A 163 15.42 -1.89 19.72
N ASP A 164 15.89 -2.47 20.82
CA ASP A 164 16.88 -1.89 21.73
C ASP A 164 18.26 -1.73 21.06
N SER A 165 18.59 -2.56 20.05
CA SER A 165 19.85 -2.49 19.28
C SER A 165 19.75 -1.76 17.93
N ASP A 166 18.58 -1.17 17.62
CA ASP A 166 18.21 -0.57 16.34
C ASP A 166 18.56 -1.44 15.11
N ARG A 167 18.20 -2.72 15.19
CA ARG A 167 18.41 -3.72 14.14
C ARG A 167 17.11 -4.23 13.55
N VAL A 168 17.20 -4.61 12.29
CA VAL A 168 16.12 -5.23 11.50
C VAL A 168 16.63 -6.55 10.92
N ALA A 169 15.73 -7.51 10.74
CA ALA A 169 16.09 -8.84 10.26
C ALA A 169 15.80 -8.97 8.76
N ILE A 170 16.79 -9.40 7.97
CA ILE A 170 16.58 -9.82 6.58
C ILE A 170 16.20 -11.30 6.61
N VAL A 171 15.07 -11.63 6.00
CA VAL A 171 14.55 -12.99 5.91
C VAL A 171 14.26 -13.41 4.47
N ARG A 172 14.52 -14.68 4.17
CA ARG A 172 13.95 -15.38 3.03
C ARG A 172 12.54 -15.80 3.43
N TRP A 173 11.53 -15.42 2.65
CA TRP A 173 10.15 -15.82 2.93
C TRP A 173 9.42 -16.29 1.67
N GLN A 174 8.82 -17.46 1.81
CA GLN A 174 7.94 -18.07 0.83
C GLN A 174 6.61 -18.40 1.51
N LYS A 175 5.51 -17.80 1.05
CA LYS A 175 4.19 -17.96 1.69
C LYS A 175 3.44 -19.20 1.19
N LYS A 176 3.68 -19.64 -0.05
CA LYS A 176 2.95 -20.74 -0.72
C LYS A 176 3.90 -21.71 -1.45
N ARG A 177 3.46 -22.96 -1.64
CA ARG A 177 4.17 -23.95 -2.46
C ARG A 177 4.25 -23.46 -3.93
N LYS A 178 5.35 -23.73 -4.62
CA LYS A 178 5.65 -23.26 -6.00
C LYS A 178 5.61 -21.72 -6.18
N GLN A 179 5.68 -20.94 -5.10
CA GLN A 179 5.81 -19.48 -5.17
C GLN A 179 7.28 -19.09 -5.30
N LEU A 180 7.59 -18.09 -6.14
CA LEU A 180 8.93 -17.50 -6.20
C LEU A 180 9.36 -16.97 -4.83
N LEU A 181 10.59 -17.32 -4.45
CA LEU A 181 11.29 -16.84 -3.27
C LEU A 181 11.37 -15.31 -3.28
N ALA A 182 10.92 -14.68 -2.20
CA ALA A 182 11.07 -13.24 -1.98
C ALA A 182 11.88 -12.96 -0.71
N LEU A 183 12.60 -11.85 -0.73
CA LEU A 183 13.33 -11.32 0.43
C LEU A 183 12.47 -10.27 1.13
N TYR A 184 12.49 -10.28 2.45
CA TYR A 184 11.77 -9.34 3.30
C TYR A 184 12.68 -8.78 4.38
N VAL A 185 12.36 -7.57 4.83
CA VAL A 185 12.90 -6.97 6.06
C VAL A 185 11.82 -6.99 7.12
N LEU A 186 12.16 -7.49 8.31
CA LEU A 186 11.32 -7.48 9.50
C LEU A 186 11.73 -6.32 10.41
N PHE A 187 10.83 -5.35 10.55
CA PHE A 187 10.98 -4.20 11.44
C PHE A 187 10.38 -4.53 12.82
N PRO A 188 11.15 -4.39 13.92
CA PRO A 188 10.64 -4.64 15.27
C PRO A 188 9.73 -3.51 15.74
N HIS A 189 8.63 -3.89 16.38
CA HIS A 189 7.72 -2.98 17.06
C HIS A 189 7.20 -3.61 18.36
N VAL A 190 7.54 -3.00 19.50
CA VAL A 190 7.02 -3.34 20.82
C VAL A 190 6.11 -2.21 21.30
N GLU A 191 4.86 -2.56 21.63
CA GLU A 191 3.90 -1.66 22.26
C GLU A 191 3.38 -2.31 23.55
N GLY A 192 3.79 -1.74 24.70
CA GLY A 192 3.46 -2.25 26.02
C GLY A 192 3.97 -3.68 26.24
N SER A 193 3.04 -4.60 26.51
CA SER A 193 3.30 -6.04 26.66
C SER A 193 3.26 -6.82 25.33
N SER A 194 2.93 -6.16 24.22
CA SER A 194 2.81 -6.80 22.90
C SER A 194 4.05 -6.55 22.04
N ALA A 195 4.46 -7.56 21.28
CA ALA A 195 5.55 -7.47 20.31
C ALA A 195 5.08 -7.96 18.95
N GLN A 196 5.47 -7.25 17.90
CA GLN A 196 5.08 -7.48 16.51
C GLN A 196 6.29 -7.27 15.59
N LEU A 197 6.30 -7.95 14.43
CA LEU A 197 7.28 -7.71 13.38
C LEU A 197 6.56 -7.34 12.08
N TYR A 198 6.83 -6.15 11.56
CA TYR A 198 6.32 -5.73 10.25
C TYR A 198 7.25 -6.23 9.14
N ALA A 199 6.74 -7.09 8.27
CA ALA A 199 7.45 -7.60 7.11
C ALA A 199 7.13 -6.75 5.87
N CYS A 200 8.16 -6.14 5.28
CA CYS A 200 8.08 -5.46 3.99
C CYS A 200 9.00 -6.17 2.99
N GLN A 201 8.54 -6.36 1.74
CA GLN A 201 9.36 -7.00 0.71
C GLN A 201 10.49 -6.07 0.26
N ILE A 202 11.64 -6.62 -0.13
CA ILE A 202 12.77 -5.85 -0.71
C ILE A 202 13.09 -6.29 -2.15
N PRO A 203 13.62 -5.40 -3.00
CA PRO A 203 13.96 -5.68 -4.39
C PRO A 203 15.14 -6.64 -4.51
N TRP A 204 15.13 -7.42 -5.57
CA TRP A 204 16.34 -8.03 -6.11
C TRP A 204 17.19 -6.99 -6.84
N LYS A 205 18.48 -7.28 -7.04
CA LYS A 205 19.38 -6.44 -7.85
C LYS A 205 18.83 -6.09 -9.25
N ARG A 206 18.04 -7.00 -9.85
CA ARG A 206 17.37 -6.83 -11.15
C ARG A 206 16.15 -5.89 -11.14
N ASP A 207 15.59 -5.61 -9.97
CA ASP A 207 14.40 -4.76 -9.82
C ASP A 207 14.80 -3.28 -9.69
N LEU A 208 16.05 -3.01 -9.30
CA LEU A 208 16.61 -1.66 -9.25
C LEU A 208 16.65 -1.03 -10.65
N ARG A 209 16.29 0.25 -10.74
CA ARG A 209 16.31 1.07 -11.95
C ARG A 209 17.13 2.34 -11.69
N PRO A 210 18.45 2.34 -11.97
CA PRO A 210 19.29 3.50 -11.70
C PRO A 210 18.96 4.63 -12.67
N VAL A 211 18.23 5.65 -12.19
CA VAL A 211 17.99 6.90 -12.92
C VAL A 211 19.11 7.88 -12.60
N ARG A 212 19.78 8.43 -13.62
CA ARG A 212 20.72 9.53 -13.44
C ARG A 212 19.92 10.83 -13.34
N VAL A 213 19.85 11.39 -12.14
CA VAL A 213 19.24 12.71 -11.90
C VAL A 213 20.37 13.75 -11.84
N VAL A 214 20.17 14.90 -12.50
CA VAL A 214 21.10 16.03 -12.39
C VAL A 214 20.96 16.65 -10.99
N ALA A 215 22.08 16.92 -10.32
CA ALA A 215 22.06 17.44 -8.96
C ALA A 215 21.35 18.80 -8.88
N SER A 216 20.33 18.90 -8.02
CA SER A 216 19.55 20.14 -7.84
C SER A 216 20.36 21.31 -7.27
N SER A 217 21.59 21.08 -6.82
CA SER A 217 22.52 22.13 -6.37
C SER A 217 22.99 23.07 -7.49
N SER A 218 22.74 22.74 -8.76
CA SER A 218 22.93 23.68 -9.89
C SER A 218 21.80 24.71 -10.03
N LEU A 219 20.69 24.55 -9.29
CA LEU A 219 19.55 25.44 -9.27
C LEU A 219 19.56 26.25 -7.96
N ALA A 220 20.46 27.23 -7.89
CA ALA A 220 20.51 28.15 -6.75
C ALA A 220 19.21 28.96 -6.67
N MET A 221 18.53 28.91 -5.52
CA MET A 221 17.35 29.73 -5.24
C MET A 221 17.77 31.12 -4.78
N SER A 222 16.95 32.14 -5.03
CA SER A 222 17.16 33.45 -4.41
C SER A 222 16.66 33.47 -2.96
N GLU A 223 17.23 34.33 -2.12
CA GLU A 223 16.82 34.49 -0.71
C GLU A 223 15.31 34.74 -0.58
N ARG A 224 14.75 35.58 -1.46
CA ARG A 224 13.30 35.85 -1.54
C ARG A 224 12.48 34.60 -1.87
N GLN A 225 12.97 33.72 -2.75
CA GLN A 225 12.29 32.46 -3.06
C GLN A 225 12.38 31.48 -1.89
N GLU A 226 13.52 31.41 -1.20
CA GLU A 226 13.66 30.58 -0.01
C GLU A 226 12.75 31.04 1.13
N GLU A 227 12.67 32.34 1.39
CA GLU A 227 11.85 32.89 2.47
C GLU A 227 10.36 32.68 2.22
N ALA A 228 9.88 32.94 1.00
CA ALA A 228 8.50 32.66 0.60
C ALA A 228 8.13 31.17 0.77
N VAL A 229 9.04 30.25 0.40
CA VAL A 229 8.85 28.80 0.60
C VAL A 229 8.88 28.43 2.08
N LYS A 230 9.79 29.00 2.89
CA LYS A 230 9.84 28.79 4.34
C LYS A 230 8.55 29.30 5.03
N ASN A 231 8.01 30.43 4.60
CA ASN A 231 6.72 30.98 5.05
C ASN A 231 5.57 30.02 4.71
N LEU A 232 5.51 29.55 3.46
CA LEU A 232 4.50 28.60 3.01
C LEU A 232 4.53 27.27 3.78
N ILE A 233 5.71 26.70 4.03
CA ILE A 233 5.88 25.47 4.83
C ILE A 233 5.38 25.68 6.27
N ARG A 234 5.71 26.81 6.91
CA ARG A 234 5.22 27.13 8.26
C ARG A 234 3.70 27.19 8.30
N LYS A 235 3.07 27.92 7.38
CA LYS A 235 1.60 28.03 7.32
C LYS A 235 0.91 26.70 6.99
N MET A 236 1.44 25.89 6.07
CA MET A 236 0.80 24.63 5.61
C MET A 236 1.20 23.34 6.34
N ARG A 237 1.97 23.38 7.45
CA ARG A 237 2.60 22.22 8.17
C ARG A 237 1.76 20.94 8.40
N VAL A 238 0.43 21.00 8.41
CA VAL A 238 -0.53 19.94 8.83
C VAL A 238 -0.44 19.56 10.32
N ASP A 239 0.71 19.06 10.80
CA ASP A 239 0.86 18.59 12.18
C ASP A 239 0.97 19.75 13.20
N GLU A 240 0.35 19.57 14.37
CA GLU A 240 0.50 20.47 15.52
C GLU A 240 1.12 19.75 16.72
N GLU A 241 1.74 20.53 17.62
CA GLU A 241 2.21 20.03 18.90
C GLU A 241 1.06 20.01 19.90
N GLU A 242 0.85 18.87 20.59
CA GLU A 242 -0.11 18.78 21.70
C GLU A 242 0.10 19.94 22.70
N GLY A 243 -0.90 20.82 22.81
CA GLY A 243 -0.89 22.00 23.68
C GLY A 243 -1.06 23.36 22.97
N SER A 244 -1.13 23.42 21.65
CA SER A 244 -1.62 24.62 20.94
C SER A 244 -3.11 24.85 21.19
N GLU A 245 -3.58 26.11 21.12
CA GLU A 245 -5.02 26.43 21.23
C GLU A 245 -5.87 25.73 20.15
N ALA A 246 -5.27 25.42 18.98
CA ALA A 246 -5.94 24.71 17.90
C ALA A 246 -6.07 23.19 18.15
N ALA A 247 -5.16 22.55 18.90
CA ALA A 247 -5.29 21.15 19.33
C ALA A 247 -6.49 20.93 20.28
N LEU A 248 -6.86 21.93 21.08
CA LEU A 248 -8.01 21.88 21.99
C LEU A 248 -9.38 21.82 21.28
N GLY A 249 -9.42 22.03 19.96
CA GLY A 249 -10.62 21.85 19.14
C GLY A 249 -11.08 20.39 19.01
N VAL A 250 -10.18 19.42 19.21
CA VAL A 250 -10.51 17.98 19.20
C VAL A 250 -10.58 17.47 20.63
N LYS A 251 -11.75 17.63 21.26
CA LYS A 251 -12.03 17.04 22.58
C LYS A 251 -12.00 15.51 22.51
N ARG A 252 -10.85 14.90 22.77
CA ARG A 252 -10.73 13.53 23.27
C ARG A 252 -10.43 13.65 24.78
N GLU A 253 -11.42 13.34 25.61
CA GLU A 253 -11.21 13.20 27.05
C GLU A 253 -10.12 12.15 27.30
N ARG A 254 -9.16 12.46 28.16
CA ARG A 254 -8.17 11.48 28.61
C ARG A 254 -7.76 11.72 30.04
N GLU A 255 -7.88 10.67 30.84
CA GLU A 255 -7.46 10.63 32.24
C GLU A 255 -5.94 10.79 32.37
N GLU A 256 -5.52 11.42 33.45
CA GLU A 256 -4.12 11.77 33.74
C GLU A 256 -3.29 10.53 34.14
N GLY A 257 -2.00 10.47 33.72
CA GLY A 257 -1.25 9.22 33.83
C GLY A 257 0.26 9.28 33.62
N LYS A 258 0.96 10.14 34.37
CA LYS A 258 2.41 10.14 34.67
C LYS A 258 3.41 10.55 33.58
N GLU A 259 4.31 11.44 33.98
CA GLU A 259 5.42 11.98 33.20
C GLU A 259 6.56 10.97 33.03
N SER A 260 7.11 10.92 31.82
CA SER A 260 8.49 10.49 31.57
C SER A 260 8.91 11.03 30.20
N ALA A 261 9.84 12.00 30.19
CA ALA A 261 10.48 12.59 29.01
C ALA A 261 9.58 12.65 27.77
N THR A 262 8.44 13.35 27.90
CA THR A 262 7.40 13.40 26.87
C THR A 262 7.92 14.09 25.61
N LYS A 263 8.32 13.29 24.62
CA LYS A 263 8.20 13.69 23.22
C LYS A 263 6.74 14.08 23.01
N LYS A 264 6.45 15.39 23.00
CA LYS A 264 5.13 15.94 22.65
C LYS A 264 4.64 15.19 21.43
N ARG A 265 3.47 14.55 21.50
CA ARG A 265 2.99 13.83 20.32
C ARG A 265 2.57 14.89 19.32
N LEU A 266 2.85 14.64 18.05
CA LEU A 266 2.28 15.44 16.99
C LEU A 266 0.86 14.94 16.78
N CYS A 267 -0.12 15.79 17.10
CA CYS A 267 -1.49 15.56 16.69
C CYS A 267 -1.61 16.05 15.25
N SER A 268 -1.79 15.11 14.32
CA SER A 268 -2.09 15.46 12.94
C SER A 268 -3.54 15.95 12.88
N LEU A 269 -3.74 17.19 12.44
CA LEU A 269 -5.11 17.75 12.29
C LEU A 269 -5.93 16.95 11.27
N TYR A 270 -5.26 16.23 10.37
CA TYR A 270 -5.87 15.48 9.30
C TYR A 270 -5.35 14.03 9.31
N ASP A 271 -6.07 13.14 10.00
CA ASP A 271 -5.75 11.71 9.95
C ASP A 271 -6.25 11.08 8.65
N PHE A 272 -5.32 10.83 7.72
CA PHE A 272 -5.58 10.13 6.47
C PHE A 272 -5.91 8.63 6.67
N LYS A 273 -5.54 8.02 7.81
CA LYS A 273 -5.71 6.58 8.07
C LYS A 273 -7.12 6.23 8.56
N GLU A 274 -7.77 7.14 9.29
CA GLU A 274 -9.17 6.97 9.72
C GLU A 274 -10.17 7.15 8.56
N LYS A 275 -9.74 7.70 7.41
CA LYS A 275 -10.60 8.00 6.25
C LYS A 275 -10.77 6.81 5.30
N ARG A 276 -12.02 6.50 4.96
CA ARG A 276 -12.39 5.49 3.95
C ARG A 276 -12.10 6.01 2.54
N ASP A 277 -11.65 5.12 1.64
CA ASP A 277 -11.44 5.40 0.22
C ASP A 277 -12.67 6.11 -0.40
N PRO A 278 -12.53 7.36 -0.89
CA PRO A 278 -13.66 8.14 -1.40
C PRO A 278 -14.32 7.49 -2.62
N ALA A 279 -13.55 6.81 -3.48
CA ALA A 279 -14.09 6.13 -4.65
C ALA A 279 -15.03 5.00 -4.25
N ARG A 280 -14.71 4.30 -3.15
CA ARG A 280 -15.57 3.25 -2.58
C ARG A 280 -16.83 3.82 -1.95
N VAL A 281 -16.77 4.96 -1.25
CA VAL A 281 -17.98 5.59 -0.71
C VAL A 281 -18.90 6.10 -1.83
N ALA A 282 -18.33 6.74 -2.85
CA ALA A 282 -19.08 7.18 -4.03
C ALA A 282 -19.71 6.02 -4.80
N MET A 283 -19.01 4.87 -4.93
CA MET A 283 -19.60 3.65 -5.50
C MET A 283 -20.75 3.09 -4.66
N ASP A 284 -20.60 3.01 -3.34
CA ASP A 284 -21.65 2.52 -2.44
C ASP A 284 -22.90 3.43 -2.52
N GLU A 285 -22.72 4.76 -2.54
CA GLU A 285 -23.80 5.75 -2.72
C GLU A 285 -24.47 5.65 -4.09
N ALA A 286 -23.71 5.55 -5.19
CA ALA A 286 -24.25 5.39 -6.54
C ALA A 286 -25.03 4.07 -6.70
N ILE A 287 -24.59 2.98 -6.05
CA ILE A 287 -25.31 1.72 -6.00
C ILE A 287 -26.63 1.87 -5.22
N LEU A 288 -26.63 2.59 -4.10
CA LEU A 288 -27.84 2.84 -3.30
C LEU A 288 -28.85 3.74 -4.02
N ALA A 289 -28.40 4.85 -4.63
CA ALA A 289 -29.26 5.73 -5.42
C ALA A 289 -29.92 4.96 -6.58
N LYS A 290 -29.14 4.19 -7.33
CA LYS A 290 -29.64 3.34 -8.42
C LYS A 290 -30.59 2.24 -7.93
N ALA A 291 -30.37 1.68 -6.74
CA ALA A 291 -31.28 0.71 -6.13
C ALA A 291 -32.62 1.34 -5.67
N ARG A 292 -32.65 2.64 -5.38
CA ARG A 292 -33.85 3.43 -5.09
C ARG A 292 -34.57 3.95 -6.34
N GLY A 293 -33.94 3.84 -7.52
CA GLY A 293 -34.45 4.42 -8.76
C GLY A 293 -34.17 5.92 -8.91
N GLU A 294 -33.33 6.49 -8.05
CA GLU A 294 -32.87 7.89 -8.11
C GLU A 294 -31.81 8.04 -9.21
N GLU A 295 -31.73 9.24 -9.82
CA GLU A 295 -30.61 9.55 -10.72
C GLU A 295 -29.29 9.56 -9.95
N VAL A 296 -28.28 8.87 -10.50
CA VAL A 296 -26.94 8.84 -9.94
C VAL A 296 -26.27 10.18 -10.22
N LYS A 297 -26.28 11.06 -9.21
CA LYS A 297 -25.49 12.29 -9.22
C LYS A 297 -24.01 11.95 -9.21
N GLU A 298 -23.18 12.77 -9.86
CA GLU A 298 -21.74 12.74 -9.63
C GLU A 298 -21.47 13.01 -8.13
N PRO A 299 -20.51 12.30 -7.51
CA PRO A 299 -20.21 12.51 -6.11
C PRO A 299 -19.65 13.92 -5.93
N GLU A 300 -20.38 14.78 -5.21
CA GLU A 300 -19.87 16.09 -4.79
C GLU A 300 -18.49 15.90 -4.14
N GLU A 301 -17.49 16.70 -4.55
CA GLU A 301 -16.11 16.60 -4.05
C GLU A 301 -16.12 16.72 -2.52
N LYS A 302 -15.99 15.57 -1.84
CA LYS A 302 -16.37 15.50 -0.44
C LYS A 302 -15.45 16.39 0.39
N GLN A 303 -16.06 17.23 1.21
CA GLN A 303 -15.36 18.12 2.14
C GLN A 303 -14.33 17.37 3.01
N CYS A 304 -14.50 16.06 3.22
CA CYS A 304 -13.54 15.20 3.91
C CYS A 304 -12.18 15.00 3.20
N LEU A 305 -12.07 15.33 1.91
CA LEU A 305 -10.80 15.31 1.14
C LEU A 305 -10.09 16.66 1.15
N LEU A 306 -10.82 17.76 1.23
CA LEU A 306 -10.24 19.11 1.24
C LEU A 306 -9.42 19.34 2.53
N PRO A 307 -8.28 20.07 2.47
CA PRO A 307 -7.54 20.46 3.67
C PRO A 307 -8.37 21.45 4.51
N ASP A 308 -8.03 21.59 5.79
CA ASP A 308 -8.77 22.44 6.72
C ASP A 308 -8.95 23.87 6.19
N ALA A 309 -10.21 24.28 6.02
CA ALA A 309 -10.56 25.55 5.39
C ALA A 309 -10.03 26.79 6.15
N ARG A 310 -9.70 26.65 7.44
CA ARG A 310 -9.00 27.68 8.24
C ARG A 310 -7.55 27.85 7.76
N ARG A 311 -6.79 26.75 7.75
CA ARG A 311 -5.39 26.70 7.31
C ARG A 311 -5.24 27.13 5.85
N TRP A 312 -6.18 26.76 4.98
CA TRP A 312 -6.20 27.23 3.60
C TRP A 312 -6.36 28.76 3.52
N LYS A 313 -7.25 29.37 4.31
CA LYS A 313 -7.42 30.85 4.35
C LYS A 313 -6.14 31.55 4.77
N GLU A 314 -5.50 31.07 5.84
CA GLU A 314 -4.24 31.64 6.36
C GLU A 314 -3.07 31.48 5.37
N ALA A 315 -3.02 30.36 4.64
CA ALA A 315 -1.97 30.06 3.68
C ALA A 315 -2.06 30.84 2.36
N LYS A 316 -3.23 31.40 1.98
CA LYS A 316 -3.45 32.11 0.72
C LYS A 316 -2.38 33.16 0.44
N ASP A 317 -2.10 34.04 1.41
CA ASP A 317 -1.13 35.13 1.23
C ASP A 317 0.27 34.60 0.91
N ALA A 318 0.67 33.47 1.52
CA ALA A 318 1.97 32.84 1.26
C ALA A 318 2.01 32.09 -0.09
N VAL A 319 0.86 31.57 -0.56
CA VAL A 319 0.74 31.01 -1.92
C VAL A 319 0.88 32.12 -2.97
N GLU A 320 0.29 33.29 -2.73
CA GLU A 320 0.42 34.46 -3.60
C GLU A 320 1.84 35.05 -3.58
N GLU A 321 2.48 35.09 -2.40
CA GLU A 321 3.89 35.46 -2.25
C GLU A 321 4.80 34.55 -3.10
N VAL A 322 4.67 33.24 -2.97
CA VAL A 322 5.39 32.25 -3.80
C VAL A 322 5.07 32.43 -5.28
N ARG A 323 3.79 32.62 -5.66
CA ARG A 323 3.40 32.90 -7.06
C ARG A 323 4.07 34.16 -7.63
N SER A 324 4.32 35.17 -6.79
CA SER A 324 5.06 36.38 -7.20
C SER A 324 6.57 36.14 -7.37
N ALA A 325 7.14 35.20 -6.63
CA ALA A 325 8.57 34.92 -6.59
C ALA A 325 9.07 33.94 -7.67
N PHE A 326 8.18 33.13 -8.27
CA PHE A 326 8.52 32.15 -9.31
C PHE A 326 7.86 32.48 -10.66
N THR A 327 8.69 32.76 -11.67
CA THR A 327 8.22 32.94 -13.06
C THR A 327 7.95 31.59 -13.73
N ILE A 328 6.72 31.09 -13.61
CA ILE A 328 6.28 29.86 -14.28
C ILE A 328 5.75 30.20 -15.68
N LYS A 329 6.29 29.54 -16.71
CA LYS A 329 5.79 29.61 -18.10
C LYS A 329 5.33 28.23 -18.54
N TRP A 330 4.12 28.14 -19.06
CA TRP A 330 3.63 26.94 -19.73
C TRP A 330 4.28 26.84 -21.12
N ILE A 331 4.82 25.66 -21.43
CA ILE A 331 5.37 25.35 -22.75
C ILE A 331 4.45 24.31 -23.38
N GLU A 332 3.78 24.69 -24.47
CA GLU A 332 2.98 23.75 -25.25
C GLU A 332 3.90 22.76 -25.97
N THR A 333 3.99 21.54 -25.43
CA THR A 333 4.66 20.44 -26.12
C THR A 333 3.79 20.00 -27.30
N LYS A 334 4.19 20.37 -28.52
CA LYS A 334 3.63 19.77 -29.73
C LYS A 334 3.77 18.25 -29.60
N LYS A 335 2.64 17.53 -29.53
CA LYS A 335 2.64 16.07 -29.61
C LYS A 335 3.30 15.66 -30.92
N SER A 336 4.51 15.12 -30.83
CA SER A 336 5.15 14.46 -31.97
C SER A 336 4.29 13.25 -32.34
N LYS A 337 3.57 13.33 -33.46
CA LYS A 337 3.09 12.13 -34.14
C LYS A 337 4.32 11.29 -34.47
N GLN A 338 4.51 10.21 -33.72
CA GLN A 338 5.47 9.17 -34.02
C GLN A 338 4.75 7.81 -34.17
N ASP A 339 3.56 7.86 -34.76
CA ASP A 339 2.96 6.73 -35.47
C ASP A 339 3.48 6.76 -36.91
N ASP A 340 4.76 6.40 -37.08
CA ASP A 340 5.37 6.16 -38.38
C ASP A 340 6.47 5.11 -38.25
N ARG A 341 6.03 3.89 -37.91
CA ARG A 341 6.78 2.64 -38.11
C ARG A 341 5.83 1.54 -38.59
N SER A 342 5.42 1.68 -39.85
CA SER A 342 5.09 0.55 -40.69
C SER A 342 6.39 -0.13 -41.15
N ARG A 343 6.60 -1.38 -40.70
CA ARG A 343 7.27 -2.49 -41.40
C ARG A 343 7.37 -3.69 -40.46
#